data_AF-A0A2S5TIK7-F1
#
_entry.id   AF-A0A2S5TIK7-F1
#
_cell.length_a   1.000
_cell.length_b   1.000
_cell.length_c   1.000
_cell.angle_alpha   90.00
_cell.angle_beta   90.00
_cell.angle_gamma   90.00
#
_symmetry.space_group_name_H-M   'P 1'
#
loop_
_entity.id
_entity.type
_entity.pdbx_description
1 polymer ?
#
loop_
_entity_poly.entity_id
_entity_poly.type
_entity_poly.pdbx_seq_one_letter_code
_entity_poly.pdbx_strand_id
1 'polypeptide(L)'
;MSMMPKLAARDLAIVAATLALVAWSHRLQEVGAALHWPVAVLGGALVAVSGYLVHEWGHLLGALSRGSRVELPPTLAAVFLFRFDSDRNDRRQFLAMSMGGFIASILVVALLAAVLDMRWWADRVAMGLVVLGVAATFILEVPGAWKVYKGAPLPHGAAFVGGDGPA
;
A
#
# COMPACT_ATOMS: atom_id res chain seq x y z
N MET A 1 16.14 18.88 2.47
CA MET A 1 15.17 17.94 3.07
C MET A 1 15.51 16.54 2.60
N SER A 2 15.64 15.57 3.51
CA SER A 2 15.76 14.14 3.18
C SER A 2 14.54 13.66 2.37
N MET A 3 14.62 12.49 1.73
CA MET A 3 13.54 11.99 0.88
C MET A 3 12.30 11.57 1.70
N MET A 4 12.51 11.01 2.90
CA MET A 4 11.43 10.50 3.75
C MET A 4 10.32 11.53 4.04
N PRO A 5 10.61 12.77 4.51
CA PRO A 5 9.59 13.80 4.67
C PRO A 5 8.82 14.16 3.39
N LYS A 6 9.48 14.10 2.23
CA LYS A 6 8.83 14.43 0.94
C LYS A 6 7.85 13.33 0.52
N LEU A 7 8.22 12.06 0.71
CA LEU A 7 7.33 10.91 0.47
C LEU A 7 6.13 10.95 1.42
N ALA A 8 6.37 11.20 2.71
CA ALA A 8 5.29 11.35 3.68
C ALA A 8 4.34 12.50 3.32
N ALA A 9 4.86 13.67 2.93
CA ALA A 9 4.04 14.80 2.50
C ALA A 9 3.22 14.49 1.23
N ARG A 10 3.82 13.80 0.24
CA ARG A 10 3.13 13.33 -0.96
C ARG A 10 1.96 12.43 -0.60
N ASP A 11 2.20 11.43 0.24
CA ASP A 11 1.20 10.41 0.56
C ASP A 11 0.07 10.99 1.41
N LEU A 12 0.38 11.87 2.37
CA LEU A 12 -0.61 12.62 3.12
C LEU A 12 -1.47 13.52 2.21
N ALA A 13 -0.86 14.16 1.21
CA ALA A 13 -1.60 14.96 0.24
C ALA A 13 -2.54 14.09 -0.62
N ILE A 14 -2.11 12.90 -1.03
CA ILE A 14 -2.95 11.94 -1.77
C ILE A 14 -4.12 11.48 -0.90
N VAL A 15 -3.88 11.12 0.38
CA VAL A 15 -4.94 10.71 1.30
C VAL A 15 -5.93 11.87 1.53
N ALA A 16 -5.44 13.10 1.76
CA ALA A 16 -6.30 14.26 1.93
C ALA A 16 -7.16 14.54 0.69
N ALA A 17 -6.57 14.47 -0.51
CA ALA A 17 -7.30 14.61 -1.77
C ALA A 17 -8.35 13.51 -1.96
N THR A 18 -8.02 12.27 -1.57
CA THR A 18 -8.93 11.12 -1.61
C THR A 18 -10.15 11.37 -0.72
N LEU A 19 -9.94 11.79 0.53
CA LEU A 19 -11.03 12.09 1.47
C LEU A 19 -11.93 13.22 0.95
N ALA A 20 -11.33 14.30 0.41
CA ALA A 20 -12.08 15.40 -0.18
C ALA A 20 -12.93 14.94 -1.38
N LEU A 21 -12.37 14.08 -2.24
CA LEU A 21 -13.05 13.59 -3.43
C LEU A 21 -14.21 12.63 -3.09
N VAL A 22 -14.03 11.75 -2.10
CA VAL A 22 -15.09 10.87 -1.60
C VAL A 22 -16.22 11.70 -0.97
N ALA A 23 -15.88 12.66 -0.11
CA ALA A 23 -16.87 13.55 0.49
C ALA A 23 -17.65 14.33 -0.57
N TRP A 24 -16.98 14.82 -1.61
CA TRP A 24 -17.63 15.49 -2.73
C TRP A 24 -18.52 14.53 -3.54
N SER A 25 -18.08 13.30 -3.77
CA SER A 25 -18.89 12.26 -4.43
C SER A 25 -20.21 12.01 -3.71
N HIS A 26 -20.17 11.89 -2.37
CA HIS A 26 -21.37 11.70 -1.55
C HIS A 26 -22.36 12.86 -1.76
N ARG A 27 -21.87 14.11 -1.70
CA ARG A 27 -22.70 15.31 -1.95
C ARG A 27 -23.32 15.34 -3.34
N LEU A 28 -22.56 14.97 -4.38
CA LEU A 28 -23.09 14.89 -5.74
C LEU A 28 -24.19 13.83 -5.88
N GLN A 29 -24.05 12.70 -5.19
CA GLN A 29 -25.06 11.65 -5.18
C GLN A 29 -26.33 12.10 -4.43
N GLU A 30 -26.21 12.81 -3.31
CA GLU A 30 -27.35 13.36 -2.56
C GLU A 30 -28.23 14.27 -3.41
N VAL A 31 -27.62 15.15 -4.20
CA VAL A 31 -28.34 16.11 -5.06
C VAL A 31 -28.71 15.53 -6.43
N GLY A 32 -28.42 14.26 -6.69
CA GLY A 32 -28.71 13.59 -7.97
C GLY A 32 -27.95 14.16 -9.17
N ALA A 33 -26.80 14.81 -8.95
CA ALA A 33 -26.02 15.41 -10.03
C ALA A 33 -25.35 14.34 -10.89
N ALA A 34 -25.50 14.39 -12.22
CA ALA A 34 -24.95 13.38 -13.15
C ALA A 34 -23.45 13.10 -12.97
N LEU A 35 -22.68 14.09 -12.50
CA LEU A 35 -21.25 13.97 -12.22
C LEU A 35 -20.92 13.02 -11.04
N HIS A 36 -21.93 12.59 -10.26
CA HIS A 36 -21.71 11.73 -9.09
C HIS A 36 -21.00 10.41 -9.44
N TRP A 37 -21.30 9.82 -10.60
CA TRP A 37 -20.71 8.56 -11.05
C TRP A 37 -19.20 8.62 -11.32
N PRO A 38 -18.70 9.49 -12.23
CA PRO A 38 -17.26 9.55 -12.49
C PRO A 38 -16.47 9.97 -11.25
N VAL A 39 -17.01 10.86 -10.42
CA VAL A 39 -16.37 11.27 -9.16
C VAL A 39 -16.36 10.13 -8.14
N ALA A 40 -17.42 9.32 -8.08
CA ALA A 40 -17.46 8.12 -7.24
C ALA A 40 -16.41 7.09 -7.65
N VAL A 41 -16.27 6.82 -8.95
CA VAL A 41 -15.26 5.87 -9.46
C VAL A 41 -13.86 6.35 -9.15
N LEU A 42 -13.56 7.63 -9.41
CA LEU A 42 -12.26 8.22 -9.13
C LEU A 42 -11.96 8.25 -7.62
N GLY A 43 -12.94 8.64 -6.80
CA GLY A 43 -12.83 8.63 -5.34
C GLY A 43 -12.56 7.23 -4.80
N GLY A 44 -13.35 6.24 -5.22
CA GLY A 44 -13.16 4.86 -4.80
C GLY A 44 -11.82 4.26 -5.24
N ALA A 45 -11.37 4.56 -6.46
CA ALA A 45 -10.05 4.16 -6.93
C ALA A 45 -8.91 4.78 -6.11
N LEU A 46 -9.03 6.07 -5.76
CA LEU A 46 -8.06 6.75 -4.90
C LEU A 46 -8.05 6.21 -3.47
N VAL A 47 -9.17 5.70 -2.95
CA VAL A 47 -9.18 4.95 -1.68
C VAL A 47 -8.34 3.68 -1.79
N ALA A 48 -8.45 2.94 -2.89
CA ALA A 48 -7.61 1.76 -3.11
C ALA A 48 -6.12 2.12 -3.22
N VAL A 49 -5.77 3.21 -3.93
CA VAL A 49 -4.40 3.73 -3.98
C VAL A 49 -3.90 4.13 -2.59
N SER A 50 -4.73 4.80 -1.80
CA SER A 50 -4.40 5.16 -0.41
C SER A 50 -4.16 3.92 0.46
N GLY A 51 -4.96 2.87 0.29
CA GLY A 51 -4.75 1.59 0.96
C GLY A 51 -3.43 0.92 0.56
N TYR A 52 -3.07 0.96 -0.71
CA TYR A 52 -1.76 0.51 -1.21
C TYR A 52 -0.60 1.29 -0.56
N LEU A 53 -0.70 2.62 -0.47
CA LEU A 53 0.33 3.42 0.20
C LEU A 53 0.49 3.04 1.67
N VAL A 54 -0.62 2.86 2.40
CA VAL A 54 -0.57 2.41 3.80
C VAL A 54 0.08 1.03 3.93
N HIS A 55 -0.15 0.13 2.99
CA HIS A 55 0.52 -1.17 2.92
C HIS A 55 2.05 -1.04 2.73
N GLU A 56 2.51 -0.21 1.81
CA GLU A 56 3.94 0.08 1.61
C GLU A 56 4.59 0.72 2.85
N TRP A 57 3.89 1.64 3.52
CA TRP A 57 4.32 2.20 4.80
C TRP A 57 4.38 1.12 5.89
N GLY A 58 3.45 0.18 5.89
CA GLY A 58 3.46 -1.00 6.76
C GLY A 58 4.73 -1.84 6.56
N HIS A 59 5.11 -2.11 5.31
CA HIS A 59 6.36 -2.79 5.00
C HIS A 59 7.57 -2.04 5.54
N LEU A 60 7.64 -0.73 5.31
CA LEU A 60 8.74 0.09 5.77
C LEU A 60 8.83 0.09 7.30
N LEU A 61 7.72 0.27 8.01
CA LEU A 61 7.68 0.21 9.48
C LEU A 61 8.11 -1.17 10.01
N GLY A 62 7.65 -2.24 9.37
CA GLY A 62 8.09 -3.61 9.67
C GLY A 62 9.59 -3.79 9.51
N ALA A 63 10.16 -3.28 8.42
CA ALA A 63 11.60 -3.30 8.16
C ALA A 63 12.38 -2.48 9.21
N LEU A 64 11.97 -1.24 9.46
CA LEU A 64 12.63 -0.35 10.41
C LEU A 64 12.58 -0.88 11.85
N SER A 65 11.51 -1.59 12.22
CA SER A 65 11.38 -2.22 13.55
C SER A 65 12.47 -3.29 13.83
N ARG A 66 13.10 -3.83 12.78
CA ARG A 66 14.21 -4.79 12.86
C ARG A 66 15.55 -4.20 12.42
N GLY A 67 15.64 -2.88 12.28
CA GLY A 67 16.86 -2.20 11.85
C GLY A 67 17.30 -2.60 10.44
N SER A 68 16.36 -2.97 9.56
CA SER A 68 16.69 -3.36 8.19
C SER A 68 17.29 -2.19 7.41
N ARG A 69 18.20 -2.50 6.49
CA ARG A 69 18.73 -1.55 5.52
C ARG A 69 17.77 -1.42 4.34
N VAL A 70 17.37 -0.19 4.05
CA VAL A 70 16.43 0.13 2.97
C VAL A 70 16.93 1.32 2.19
N GLU A 71 16.66 1.33 0.88
CA GLU A 71 16.96 2.45 0.00
C GLU A 71 15.66 3.17 -0.38
N LEU A 72 15.60 4.48 -0.11
CA LEU A 72 14.48 5.30 -0.54
C LEU A 72 14.61 5.63 -2.03
N PRO A 73 13.49 5.74 -2.76
CA PRO A 73 13.52 6.04 -4.17
C PRO A 73 14.10 7.44 -4.42
N PRO A 74 14.76 7.66 -5.57
CA PRO A 74 15.29 8.97 -5.94
C PRO A 74 14.19 9.97 -6.34
N THR A 75 12.96 9.50 -6.61
CA THR A 75 11.85 10.31 -7.10
C THR A 75 10.57 10.07 -6.30
N LEU A 76 9.68 11.06 -6.34
CA LEU A 76 8.34 10.97 -5.73
C LEU A 76 7.34 10.17 -6.59
N ALA A 77 7.70 9.80 -7.81
CA ALA A 77 6.84 9.03 -8.71
C ALA A 77 7.09 7.51 -8.61
N ALA A 78 8.01 7.08 -7.73
CA ALA A 78 8.28 5.67 -7.53
C ALA A 78 7.05 4.94 -7.00
N VAL A 79 6.80 3.76 -7.59
CA VAL A 79 5.69 2.88 -7.24
C VAL A 79 5.90 2.33 -5.82
N PHE A 80 7.05 1.70 -5.57
CA PHE A 80 7.44 1.21 -4.25
C PHE A 80 7.97 2.34 -3.36
N LEU A 81 7.62 2.31 -2.08
CA LEU A 81 8.04 3.33 -1.11
C LEU A 81 9.54 3.24 -0.77
N PHE A 82 10.10 2.04 -0.84
CA PHE A 82 11.52 1.77 -0.63
C PHE A 82 11.92 0.47 -1.35
N ARG A 83 13.22 0.25 -1.48
CA ARG A 83 13.80 -1.03 -1.90
C ARG A 83 14.50 -1.69 -0.73
N PHE A 84 14.27 -2.98 -0.53
CA PHE A 84 14.88 -3.76 0.54
C PHE A 84 16.23 -4.33 0.11
N ASP A 85 17.28 -4.12 0.90
CA ASP A 85 18.63 -4.62 0.58
C ASP A 85 18.74 -6.11 0.95
N SER A 86 18.59 -7.00 -0.03
CA SER A 86 18.61 -8.46 0.20
C SER A 86 20.00 -8.98 0.54
N ASP A 87 21.07 -8.25 0.21
CA ASP A 87 22.45 -8.67 0.48
C ASP A 87 22.88 -8.32 1.92
N ARG A 88 22.31 -7.25 2.48
CA ARG A 88 22.67 -6.76 3.83
C ARG A 88 21.62 -6.99 4.90
N ASN A 89 20.49 -7.58 4.54
CA ASN A 89 19.47 -7.97 5.50
C ASN A 89 19.32 -9.49 5.59
N ASP A 90 18.77 -9.94 6.71
CA ASP A 90 18.51 -11.34 6.97
C ASP A 90 17.04 -11.73 6.79
N ARG A 91 16.79 -13.03 6.97
CA ARG A 91 15.46 -13.63 6.92
C ARG A 91 14.48 -13.01 7.92
N ARG A 92 14.92 -12.71 9.15
CA ARG A 92 14.03 -12.17 10.20
C ARG A 92 13.60 -10.75 9.84
N GLN A 93 14.51 -9.96 9.29
CA GLN A 93 14.26 -8.62 8.77
C GLN A 93 13.28 -8.62 7.61
N PHE A 94 13.46 -9.53 6.65
CA PHE A 94 12.52 -9.69 5.54
C PHE A 94 11.12 -10.11 6.02
N LEU A 95 11.02 -11.09 6.92
CA LEU A 95 9.71 -11.54 7.42
C LEU A 95 9.00 -10.46 8.24
N ALA A 96 9.74 -9.65 9.00
CA ALA A 96 9.16 -8.51 9.70
C ALA A 96 8.66 -7.43 8.74
N MET A 97 9.41 -7.13 7.68
CA MET A 97 8.95 -6.27 6.58
C MET A 97 7.66 -6.83 5.97
N SER A 98 7.65 -8.08 5.50
CA SER A 98 6.45 -8.69 4.89
C SER A 98 5.23 -8.65 5.81
N MET A 99 5.44 -8.98 7.09
CA MET A 99 4.35 -8.95 8.09
C MET A 99 3.81 -7.53 8.30
N GLY A 100 4.67 -6.51 8.25
CA GLY A 100 4.24 -5.11 8.36
C GLY A 100 3.24 -4.71 7.28
N GLY A 101 3.48 -5.11 6.02
CA GLY A 101 2.54 -4.87 4.92
C GLY A 101 1.22 -5.62 5.09
N PHE A 102 1.26 -6.91 5.49
CA PHE A 102 0.05 -7.70 5.73
C PHE A 102 -0.81 -7.15 6.87
N ILE A 103 -0.20 -6.78 8.00
CA ILE A 103 -0.90 -6.16 9.13
C ILE A 103 -1.55 -4.86 8.69
N ALA A 104 -0.81 -3.99 7.99
CA ALA A 104 -1.34 -2.72 7.50
C ALA A 104 -2.54 -2.93 6.56
N SER A 105 -2.46 -3.86 5.62
CA SER A 105 -3.57 -4.20 4.72
C SER A 105 -4.82 -4.68 5.47
N ILE A 106 -4.66 -5.59 6.45
CA ILE A 106 -5.78 -6.09 7.26
C ILE A 106 -6.44 -4.94 8.04
N LEU A 107 -5.63 -4.08 8.66
CA LEU A 107 -6.12 -2.93 9.42
C LEU A 107 -6.87 -1.94 8.53
N VAL A 108 -6.39 -1.70 7.30
CA VAL A 108 -7.09 -0.85 6.33
C VAL A 108 -8.44 -1.45 5.93
N VAL A 109 -8.51 -2.75 5.62
CA VAL A 109 -9.78 -3.41 5.28
C VAL A 109 -10.75 -3.32 6.46
N ALA A 110 -10.29 -3.61 7.67
CA ALA A 110 -11.13 -3.54 8.88
C ALA A 110 -11.64 -2.11 9.13
N LEU A 111 -10.78 -1.11 8.98
CA LEU A 111 -11.16 0.30 9.09
C LEU A 111 -12.21 0.67 8.05
N LEU A 112 -11.97 0.36 6.77
CA LEU A 112 -12.90 0.67 5.68
C LEU A 112 -14.23 -0.05 5.85
N ALA A 113 -14.24 -1.29 6.32
CA ALA A 113 -15.47 -2.01 6.62
C ALA A 113 -16.28 -1.36 7.75
N ALA A 114 -15.61 -0.65 8.67
CA ALA A 114 -16.27 0.06 9.77
C ALA A 114 -16.76 1.47 9.40
N VAL A 115 -16.08 2.17 8.48
CA VAL A 115 -16.37 3.57 8.17
C VAL A 115 -17.17 3.78 6.88
N LEU A 116 -17.04 2.88 5.90
CA LEU A 116 -17.70 3.05 4.60
C LEU A 116 -19.18 2.70 4.69
N ASP A 117 -20.01 3.50 4.05
CA ASP A 117 -21.45 3.30 3.97
C ASP A 117 -21.84 2.87 2.55
N MET A 118 -22.29 1.62 2.44
CA MET A 118 -22.63 0.99 1.16
C MET A 118 -23.85 1.62 0.46
N ARG A 119 -24.46 2.68 0.99
CA ARG A 119 -25.39 3.52 0.21
C ARG A 119 -24.67 4.33 -0.88
N TRP A 120 -23.40 4.67 -0.67
CA TRP A 120 -22.63 5.52 -1.58
C TRP A 120 -21.90 4.70 -2.64
N TRP A 121 -21.94 5.17 -3.89
CA TRP A 121 -21.23 4.48 -4.97
C TRP A 121 -19.71 4.51 -4.80
N ALA A 122 -19.15 5.62 -4.31
CA ALA A 122 -17.71 5.75 -4.05
C ALA A 122 -17.23 4.67 -3.08
N ASP A 123 -18.00 4.40 -2.04
CA ASP A 123 -17.70 3.46 -0.96
C ASP A 123 -17.76 2.00 -1.45
N ARG A 124 -18.73 1.69 -2.31
CA ARG A 124 -18.82 0.37 -2.96
C ARG A 124 -17.61 0.12 -3.87
N VAL A 125 -17.25 1.10 -4.69
CA VAL A 125 -16.09 1.02 -5.59
C VAL A 125 -14.81 0.87 -4.77
N ALA A 126 -14.65 1.69 -3.72
CA ALA A 126 -13.53 1.62 -2.79
C ALA A 126 -13.38 0.21 -2.19
N MET A 127 -14.46 -0.32 -1.59
CA MET A 127 -14.44 -1.63 -0.97
C MET A 127 -14.11 -2.73 -1.98
N GLY A 128 -14.74 -2.72 -3.15
CA GLY A 128 -14.47 -3.70 -4.20
C GLY A 128 -13.01 -3.69 -4.65
N LEU A 129 -12.45 -2.52 -4.94
CA LEU A 129 -11.06 -2.39 -5.38
C LEU A 129 -10.05 -2.71 -4.29
N VAL A 130 -10.32 -2.32 -3.04
CA VAL A 130 -9.45 -2.66 -1.89
C VAL A 130 -9.45 -4.16 -1.66
N VAL A 131 -10.61 -4.83 -1.66
CA VAL A 131 -10.68 -6.29 -1.49
C VAL A 131 -9.94 -7.01 -2.60
N LEU A 132 -10.10 -6.58 -3.86
CA LEU A 132 -9.36 -7.13 -4.99
C LEU A 132 -7.85 -6.88 -4.85
N GLY A 133 -7.45 -5.68 -4.44
CA GLY A 133 -6.04 -5.33 -4.20
C GLY A 133 -5.41 -6.19 -3.12
N VAL A 134 -6.07 -6.34 -1.97
CA VAL A 134 -5.60 -7.20 -0.87
C VAL A 134 -5.56 -8.67 -1.29
N ALA A 135 -6.56 -9.16 -2.03
CA ALA A 135 -6.52 -10.51 -2.57
C ALA A 135 -5.30 -10.70 -3.49
N ALA A 136 -5.03 -9.75 -4.38
CA ALA A 136 -3.85 -9.77 -5.24
C ALA A 136 -2.54 -9.76 -4.42
N THR A 137 -2.41 -8.88 -3.42
CA THR A 137 -1.27 -8.86 -2.49
C THR A 137 -1.07 -10.22 -1.83
N PHE A 138 -2.11 -10.83 -1.29
CA PHE A 138 -2.01 -12.14 -0.65
C PHE A 138 -1.55 -13.23 -1.63
N ILE A 139 -2.10 -13.26 -2.85
CA ILE A 139 -1.74 -14.23 -3.88
C ILE A 139 -0.28 -14.06 -4.32
N LEU A 140 0.19 -12.82 -4.46
CA LEU A 140 1.51 -12.51 -5.00
C LEU A 140 2.62 -12.62 -3.94
N GLU A 141 2.37 -12.16 -2.71
CA GLU A 141 3.42 -11.98 -1.71
C GLU A 141 3.50 -13.11 -0.68
N VAL A 142 2.37 -13.67 -0.24
CA VAL A 142 2.35 -14.72 0.79
C VAL A 142 3.15 -15.94 0.36
N PRO A 143 3.10 -16.42 -0.90
CA PRO A 143 3.94 -17.54 -1.33
C PRO A 143 5.44 -17.24 -1.19
N GLY A 144 5.87 -16.00 -1.48
CA GLY A 144 7.26 -15.57 -1.32
C GLY A 144 7.68 -15.55 0.15
N ALA A 145 6.87 -14.90 0.99
CA ALA A 145 7.10 -14.84 2.43
C ALA A 145 7.15 -16.24 3.08
N TRP A 146 6.25 -17.14 2.65
CA TRP A 146 6.19 -18.52 3.12
C TRP A 146 7.42 -19.34 2.72
N LYS A 147 7.92 -19.18 1.48
CA LYS A 147 9.16 -19.84 1.05
C LYS A 147 10.35 -19.38 1.89
N VAL A 148 10.49 -18.07 2.11
CA VAL A 148 11.56 -17.51 2.93
C VAL A 148 11.45 -17.99 4.37
N TYR A 149 10.24 -18.05 4.93
CA TYR A 149 9.98 -18.63 6.25
C TYR A 149 10.46 -20.09 6.35
N LYS A 150 10.25 -20.91 5.32
CA LYS A 150 10.74 -22.29 5.25
C LYS A 150 12.25 -22.43 5.00
N GLY A 151 12.98 -21.34 4.80
CA GLY A 151 14.42 -21.37 4.63
C GLY A 151 14.93 -21.02 3.23
N ALA A 152 14.04 -20.67 2.28
CA ALA A 152 14.49 -20.22 0.96
C ALA A 152 15.34 -18.92 1.06
N PRO A 153 16.17 -18.65 0.03
CA PRO A 153 16.87 -17.38 -0.10
C PRO A 153 15.91 -16.18 -0.15
N LEU A 154 16.42 -14.99 0.17
CA LEU A 154 15.66 -13.76 0.02
C LEU A 154 15.33 -13.50 -1.46
N PRO A 155 14.13 -12.97 -1.76
CA PRO A 155 13.74 -12.66 -3.13
C PRO A 155 14.53 -11.48 -3.70
N HIS A 156 14.53 -11.40 -5.02
CA HIS A 156 15.12 -10.33 -5.82
C HIS A 156 14.05 -9.74 -6.75
N GLY A 157 14.28 -8.53 -7.28
CA GLY A 157 13.39 -7.87 -8.22
C GLY A 157 13.26 -6.36 -7.98
N ALA A 158 12.22 -5.75 -8.54
CA ALA A 158 12.04 -4.30 -8.52
C ALA A 158 11.98 -3.67 -7.11
N ALA A 159 11.46 -4.42 -6.13
CA ALA A 159 11.38 -4.00 -4.73
C ALA A 159 12.65 -4.30 -3.91
N PHE A 160 13.70 -4.88 -4.51
CA PHE A 160 14.92 -5.31 -3.82
C PHE A 160 16.17 -4.65 -4.40
N VAL A 161 17.20 -4.50 -3.57
CA VAL A 161 18.57 -4.13 -3.95
C VAL A 161 19.48 -5.31 -3.63
N GLY A 162 20.44 -5.59 -4.50
CA GLY A 162 21.32 -6.76 -4.37
C GLY A 162 20.86 -7.94 -5.23
N GLY A 163 21.79 -8.85 -5.54
CA GLY A 163 21.54 -10.03 -6.38
C GLY A 163 22.38 -10.19 -7.67
N ASP A 164 23.41 -9.37 -7.91
CA ASP A 164 24.32 -9.52 -9.07
C ASP A 164 25.42 -10.59 -8.85
N GLY A 165 25.22 -11.52 -7.92
CA GLY A 165 26.08 -12.70 -7.77
C GLY A 165 25.68 -13.78 -8.76
N PRO A 166 26.62 -14.44 -9.47
CA PRO A 166 26.30 -15.32 -10.58
C PRO A 166 25.40 -16.49 -10.14
N ALA A 167 24.42 -16.79 -11.00
CA ALA A 167 23.52 -17.94 -10.93
C ALA A 167 24.28 -19.28 -10.89
#